data_AF-A0A2N5ZQK8-F1
#
_entry.id   AF-A0A2N5ZQK8-F1
#
_cell.length_a   1.000
_cell.length_b   1.000
_cell.length_c   1.000
_cell.angle_alpha   90.00
_cell.angle_beta   90.00
_cell.angle_gamma   90.00
#
_symmetry.space_group_name_H-M   'P 1'
#
loop_
_entity.id
_entity.type
_entity.pdbx_description
1 polymer ?
#
loop_
_entity_poly.entity_id
_entity_poly.type
_entity_poly.pdbx_seq_one_letter_code
_entity_poly.pdbx_strand_id
1 'polypeptide(L)'
;MFVVALIATISYRIIVILNHYSDLWVNIAWYTGTIGFVWYFAHRYRVENKRDKLIEDLHLAKKIQNKEDLSEEDRDALTYILGGLKTSLAKWNYISIFSISFIALIYALYLDLF
;
A
#
# COMPACT_ATOMS: atom_id res chain seq x y z
N MET A 1 -5.59 -6.45 -3.22
CA MET A 1 -4.90 -5.21 -2.78
C MET A 1 -3.91 -4.68 -3.80
N PHE A 2 -3.07 -5.52 -4.42
CA PHE A 2 -2.11 -5.05 -5.44
C PHE A 2 -2.78 -4.29 -6.59
N VAL A 3 -3.74 -4.92 -7.27
CA VAL A 3 -4.46 -4.32 -8.40
C VAL A 3 -5.17 -3.01 -8.03
N VAL A 4 -5.77 -2.93 -6.85
CA VAL A 4 -6.47 -1.72 -6.38
C VAL A 4 -5.50 -0.54 -6.23
N ALA A 5 -4.35 -0.77 -5.61
CA ALA A 5 -3.31 0.26 -5.49
C ALA A 5 -2.73 0.65 -6.85
N LEU A 6 -2.54 -0.33 -7.75
CA LEU A 6 -2.03 -0.08 -9.09
C LEU A 6 -2.99 0.79 -9.91
N ILE A 7 -4.28 0.45 -9.93
CA ILE A 7 -5.31 1.24 -10.60
C ILE A 7 -5.34 2.65 -10.03
N ALA A 8 -5.40 2.79 -8.70
CA ALA A 8 -5.45 4.09 -8.06
C ALA A 8 -4.23 4.96 -8.39
N THR A 9 -3.04 4.36 -8.43
CA THR A 9 -1.80 5.03 -8.82
C THR A 9 -1.87 5.50 -10.26
N ILE A 10 -2.25 4.63 -11.20
CA ILE A 10 -2.37 4.98 -12.61
C ILE A 10 -3.39 6.10 -12.79
N SER A 11 -4.54 6.01 -12.11
CA SER A 11 -5.59 7.03 -12.13
C SER A 11 -5.08 8.41 -11.71
N TYR A 12 -4.27 8.51 -10.65
CA TYR A 12 -3.70 9.82 -10.29
C TYR A 12 -2.61 10.29 -11.24
N ARG A 13 -1.80 9.38 -11.77
CA ARG A 13 -0.65 9.74 -12.61
C ARG A 13 -1.06 10.12 -14.03
N ILE A 14 -2.13 9.53 -14.55
CA ILE A 14 -2.65 9.88 -15.88
C ILE A 14 -3.30 11.26 -15.90
N ILE A 15 -3.66 11.86 -14.74
CA ILE A 15 -4.23 13.22 -14.67
C ILE A 15 -3.32 14.25 -15.36
N VAL A 16 -2.00 14.10 -15.25
CA VAL A 16 -1.02 14.96 -15.96
C VAL A 16 -1.34 15.02 -17.45
N ILE A 17 -1.62 13.87 -18.07
CA ILE A 17 -1.99 13.78 -19.48
C ILE A 17 -3.41 14.34 -19.69
N LEU A 18 -4.37 13.89 -18.89
CA LEU A 18 -5.80 14.19 -19.08
C LEU A 18 -6.14 15.68 -18.93
N ASN A 19 -5.34 16.43 -18.15
CA ASN A 19 -5.47 17.88 -18.00
C ASN A 19 -5.37 18.62 -19.35
N HIS A 20 -4.73 18.03 -20.36
CA HIS A 20 -4.64 18.63 -21.69
C HIS A 20 -5.81 18.28 -22.63
N TYR A 21 -6.72 17.40 -22.20
CA TYR A 21 -7.81 16.89 -23.05
C TYR A 21 -9.20 17.28 -22.56
N SER A 22 -9.54 17.01 -21.29
CA SER A 22 -10.88 17.28 -20.76
C SER A 22 -10.96 17.18 -19.24
N ASP A 23 -11.61 18.16 -18.62
CA ASP A 23 -11.92 18.17 -17.19
C ASP A 23 -12.76 16.96 -16.75
N LEU A 24 -13.62 16.43 -17.62
CA LEU A 24 -14.42 15.24 -17.30
C LEU A 24 -13.52 14.03 -17.03
N TRP A 25 -12.52 13.80 -17.88
CA TRP A 25 -11.60 12.68 -17.71
C TRP A 25 -10.70 12.85 -16.48
N VAL A 26 -10.28 14.09 -16.20
CA VAL A 26 -9.56 14.43 -14.96
C VAL A 26 -10.39 14.05 -13.73
N ASN A 27 -11.67 14.43 -13.70
CA ASN A 27 -12.56 14.10 -12.60
C ASN A 27 -12.76 12.59 -12.45
N ILE A 28 -13.03 11.87 -13.54
CA ILE A 28 -13.18 10.41 -13.52
C ILE A 28 -11.92 9.74 -12.94
N ALA A 29 -10.75 10.16 -13.41
CA ALA A 29 -9.48 9.64 -12.94
C ALA A 29 -9.24 9.98 -11.45
N TRP A 30 -9.54 11.21 -11.04
CA TRP A 30 -9.39 11.66 -9.66
C TRP A 30 -10.30 10.88 -8.68
N TYR A 31 -11.59 10.72 -8.99
CA TYR A 31 -12.51 9.95 -8.16
C TYR A 31 -12.09 8.47 -8.07
N THR A 32 -11.72 7.88 -9.21
CA THR A 32 -11.24 6.49 -9.27
C THR A 32 -9.99 6.30 -8.41
N GLY A 33 -9.01 7.21 -8.54
CA GLY A 33 -7.79 7.24 -7.74
C GLY A 33 -8.07 7.35 -6.24
N THR A 34 -8.95 8.29 -5.88
CA THR A 34 -9.32 8.56 -4.49
C THR A 34 -9.97 7.34 -3.85
N ILE A 35 -11.01 6.78 -4.46
CA ILE A 35 -11.71 5.61 -3.94
C ILE A 35 -10.76 4.42 -3.81
N GLY A 36 -9.93 4.18 -4.82
CA GLY A 36 -8.96 3.08 -4.81
C GLY A 36 -7.92 3.22 -3.68
N PHE A 37 -7.39 4.43 -3.45
CA PHE A 37 -6.49 4.66 -2.33
C PHE A 37 -7.17 4.57 -0.97
N VAL A 38 -8.37 5.14 -0.79
CA VAL A 38 -9.12 4.99 0.46
C VAL A 38 -9.32 3.51 0.79
N TRP A 39 -9.78 2.71 -0.18
CA TRP A 39 -9.95 1.28 0.02
C TRP A 39 -8.64 0.59 0.36
N TYR A 40 -7.59 0.83 -0.43
CA TYR A 40 -6.29 0.19 -0.25
C TYR A 40 -5.70 0.47 1.14
N PHE A 41 -5.67 1.75 1.53
CA PHE A 41 -5.12 2.15 2.83
C PHE A 41 -6.00 1.72 3.99
N ALA A 42 -7.32 1.73 3.87
CA ALA A 42 -8.21 1.19 4.91
C ALA A 42 -7.94 -0.29 5.16
N HIS A 43 -7.80 -1.09 4.09
CA HIS A 43 -7.44 -2.49 4.22
C HIS A 43 -6.04 -2.67 4.82
N ARG A 44 -5.05 -1.91 4.34
CA ARG A 44 -3.66 -1.97 4.84
C ARG A 44 -3.62 -1.65 6.34
N TYR A 45 -4.28 -0.58 6.75
CA TYR A 45 -4.40 -0.17 8.14
C TYR A 45 -5.01 -1.27 9.01
N ARG A 46 -6.13 -1.87 8.58
CA ARG A 46 -6.77 -2.96 9.32
C ARG A 46 -5.85 -4.18 9.51
N VAL A 47 -5.07 -4.54 8.49
CA VAL A 47 -4.13 -5.67 8.57
C VAL A 47 -2.97 -5.38 9.52
N GLU A 48 -2.34 -4.21 9.42
CA GLU A 48 -1.24 -3.86 10.32
C GLU A 48 -1.74 -3.71 11.77
N ASN A 49 -2.86 -3.01 11.98
CA ASN A 49 -3.45 -2.86 13.31
C ASN A 49 -3.87 -4.19 13.95
N LYS A 50 -4.27 -5.20 13.15
CA LYS A 50 -4.53 -6.56 13.68
C LYS A 50 -3.24 -7.21 14.17
N ARG A 51 -2.11 -7.02 13.48
CA ARG A 51 -0.81 -7.57 13.88
C ARG A 51 -0.29 -6.87 15.12
N ASP A 52 -0.37 -5.54 15.17
CA ASP A 52 0.07 -4.75 16.32
C ASP A 52 -0.68 -5.17 17.58
N LYS A 53 -2.02 -5.29 17.49
CA LYS A 53 -2.84 -5.82 18.59
C LYS A 53 -2.43 -7.22 19.02
N LEU A 54 -2.17 -8.14 18.09
CA LEU A 54 -1.70 -9.48 18.44
C LEU A 54 -0.35 -9.46 19.18
N ILE A 55 0.57 -8.56 18.79
CA ILE A 55 1.85 -8.40 19.47
C ILE A 55 1.66 -7.86 20.90
N GLU A 56 0.75 -6.89 21.06
CA GLU A 56 0.44 -6.28 22.36
C GLU A 56 -0.31 -7.25 23.28
N ASP A 57 -1.41 -7.85 22.82
CA ASP A 57 -2.30 -8.72 23.59
C ASP A 57 -1.58 -9.97 24.10
N LEU A 58 -0.67 -10.55 23.29
CA LEU A 58 0.12 -11.72 23.67
C LEU A 58 1.48 -11.36 24.28
N HIS A 59 1.80 -10.07 24.39
CA HIS A 59 3.09 -9.56 24.87
C HIS A 59 4.30 -10.19 24.15
N LEU A 60 4.17 -10.50 22.86
CA LEU A 60 5.14 -11.31 22.10
C LEU A 60 6.55 -10.72 22.13
N ALA A 61 6.66 -9.40 21.98
CA ALA A 61 7.95 -8.71 21.99
C ALA A 61 8.67 -8.87 23.35
N LYS A 62 7.92 -8.77 24.45
CA LYS A 62 8.45 -8.92 25.81
C LYS A 62 8.89 -10.36 26.07
N LYS A 63 8.05 -11.34 25.72
CA LYS A 63 8.36 -12.78 25.87
C LYS A 63 9.66 -13.14 25.14
N ILE A 64 9.80 -12.69 23.89
CA ILE A 64 11.02 -12.91 23.09
C ILE A 64 12.24 -12.24 23.74
N GLN A 65 12.12 -10.97 24.17
CA GLN A 65 13.22 -10.22 24.78
C GLN A 65 13.72 -10.89 26.08
N ASN A 66 12.79 -11.43 26.88
CA ASN A 66 13.10 -12.08 28.14
C ASN A 66 13.48 -13.56 28.00
N LYS A 67 13.45 -14.11 26.78
CA LYS A 67 13.65 -15.55 26.50
C LYS A 67 12.66 -16.44 27.26
N GLU A 68 11.42 -15.98 27.38
CA GLU A 68 10.32 -16.75 27.96
C GLU A 68 9.86 -17.85 26.98
N ASP A 69 9.29 -18.94 27.51
CA ASP A 69 8.72 -20.00 26.68
C ASP A 69 7.48 -19.49 25.92
N LEU A 70 7.42 -19.81 24.62
CA LEU A 70 6.31 -19.43 23.74
C LEU A 70 5.26 -20.55 23.69
N SER A 71 4.01 -20.19 23.98
CA SER A 71 2.86 -21.08 23.84
C SER A 71 2.59 -21.42 22.37
N GLU A 72 1.73 -22.42 22.12
CA GLU A 72 1.23 -22.72 20.76
C GLU A 72 0.58 -21.47 20.12
N GLU A 73 -0.23 -20.73 20.90
CA GLU A 73 -0.87 -19.50 20.44
C GLU A 73 0.13 -18.40 20.07
N ASP A 74 1.20 -18.24 20.86
CA ASP A 74 2.26 -17.28 20.58
C ASP A 74 2.97 -17.62 19.25
N ARG A 75 3.23 -18.91 19.00
CA ARG A 75 3.88 -19.42 17.79
C ARG A 75 3.00 -19.22 16.56
N ASP A 76 1.69 -19.46 16.69
CA ASP A 76 0.73 -19.24 15.61
C ASP A 76 0.61 -17.75 15.26
N ALA A 77 0.53 -16.89 16.28
CA ALA A 77 0.50 -15.44 16.09
C ALA A 77 1.78 -14.93 15.41
N LEU A 78 2.96 -15.39 15.86
CA LEU A 78 4.24 -15.05 15.23
C LEU A 78 4.30 -15.55 13.78
N THR A 79 3.83 -16.77 13.51
CA THR A 79 3.80 -17.33 12.16
C THR A 79 2.91 -16.48 11.25
N TYR A 80 1.74 -16.05 11.72
CA TYR A 80 0.86 -15.13 11.01
C TYR A 80 1.53 -13.77 10.72
N ILE A 81 2.17 -13.17 11.71
CA ILE A 81 2.84 -11.87 11.59
C ILE A 81 4.00 -11.96 10.58
N LEU A 82 4.91 -12.92 10.78
CA LEU A 82 6.10 -13.12 9.94
C LEU A 82 5.72 -13.51 8.51
N GLY A 83 4.73 -14.39 8.34
CA GLY A 83 4.18 -14.73 7.03
C GLY A 83 3.62 -13.49 6.32
N GLY A 84 2.92 -12.64 7.06
CA GLY A 84 2.42 -11.36 6.59
C GLY A 84 3.50 -10.39 6.11
N LEU A 85 4.67 -10.36 6.76
CA LEU A 85 5.82 -9.53 6.35
C LEU A 85 6.48 -10.02 5.05
N LYS A 86 6.45 -11.34 4.78
CA LYS A 86 7.04 -11.93 3.57
C LYS A 86 6.19 -11.68 2.30
N THR A 87 5.03 -11.05 2.41
CA THR A 87 4.08 -10.89 1.29
C THR A 87 4.70 -10.12 0.12
N SER A 88 4.95 -10.82 -1.00
CA SER A 88 5.56 -10.26 -2.22
C SER A 88 4.73 -9.14 -2.85
N LEU A 89 3.40 -9.25 -2.79
CA LEU A 89 2.47 -8.29 -3.41
C LEU A 89 2.60 -6.86 -2.87
N ALA A 90 2.95 -6.70 -1.57
CA ALA A 90 3.17 -5.38 -1.00
C ALA A 90 4.45 -4.73 -1.56
N LYS A 91 5.52 -5.51 -1.75
CA LYS A 91 6.76 -5.04 -2.38
C LYS A 91 6.53 -4.61 -3.82
N TRP A 92 5.74 -5.39 -4.57
CA TRP A 92 5.36 -5.03 -5.94
C TRP A 92 4.56 -3.73 -5.99
N ASN A 93 3.68 -3.46 -5.01
CA ASN A 93 3.00 -2.16 -4.94
C ASN A 93 4.00 -1.01 -4.82
N TYR A 94 5.01 -1.11 -3.96
CA TYR A 94 6.01 -0.05 -3.81
C TYR A 94 6.77 0.19 -5.12
N ILE A 95 7.21 -0.89 -5.78
CA ILE A 95 7.92 -0.81 -7.06
C ILE A 95 7.03 -0.17 -8.13
N SER A 96 5.79 -0.64 -8.28
CA SER A 96 4.86 -0.10 -9.28
C SER A 96 4.54 1.38 -9.03
N ILE A 97 4.25 1.76 -7.78
CA ILE A 97 3.99 3.16 -7.43
C ILE A 97 5.18 4.03 -7.76
N PHE A 98 6.39 3.60 -7.38
CA PHE A 98 7.61 4.34 -7.63
C PHE A 98 7.85 4.51 -9.13
N SER A 99 7.86 3.42 -9.90
CA SER A 99 8.15 3.45 -11.34
C SER A 99 7.12 4.27 -12.13
N ILE A 100 5.82 4.07 -11.87
CA ILE A 100 4.76 4.82 -12.58
C ILE A 100 4.81 6.30 -12.21
N SER A 101 5.08 6.63 -10.93
CA SER A 101 5.22 8.02 -10.50
C SER A 101 6.44 8.69 -11.14
N PHE A 102 7.55 7.97 -11.25
CA PHE A 102 8.76 8.47 -11.89
C PHE A 102 8.56 8.76 -13.38
N ILE A 103 7.92 7.83 -14.10
CA ILE A 103 7.57 8.01 -15.52
C ILE A 103 6.64 9.21 -15.70
N ALA A 104 5.60 9.33 -14.87
CA ALA A 104 4.66 10.44 -14.94
C ALA A 104 5.32 11.79 -14.63
N LEU A 105 6.29 11.82 -13.70
CA LEU A 105 7.07 13.02 -13.41
C LEU A 105 7.93 13.44 -14.60
N ILE A 106 8.67 12.51 -15.21
CA ILE A 106 9.47 12.80 -16.42
C ILE A 106 8.58 13.35 -17.53
N TYR A 107 7.43 12.71 -17.74
CA TYR A 107 6.47 13.14 -18.76
C TYR A 107 5.90 14.53 -18.47
N ALA A 108 5.53 14.82 -17.22
CA ALA A 108 5.08 16.15 -16.80
C ALA A 108 6.15 17.21 -17.08
N LEU A 109 7.39 16.96 -16.66
CA LEU A 109 8.51 17.88 -16.90
C LEU A 109 8.77 18.11 -18.38
N TYR A 110 8.61 17.08 -19.22
CA TYR A 110 8.74 17.24 -20.66
C TYR A 110 7.67 18.19 -21.22
N LEU A 111 6.41 18.00 -20.83
CA LEU A 111 5.30 18.87 -21.26
C LEU A 111 5.41 20.32 -20.75
N ASP A 112 5.97 20.52 -19.56
CA ASP A 112 6.14 21.84 -18.98
C ASP A 112 7.30 22.63 -19.62
N LEU A 113 8.31 21.93 -20.16
CA LEU A 113 9.54 22.54 -20.70
C LEU A 113 9.55 22.69 -22.23
N PHE A 114 8.79 21.88 -22.96
CA PHE A 114 8.79 21.80 -24.43
C PHE A 114 7.36 21.86 -24.98
#